data_AF-A0A9D3BRJ3-F1
#
_entry.id   AF-A0A9D3BRJ3-F1
#
_cell.length_a   1.000
_cell.length_b   1.000
_cell.length_c   1.000
_cell.angle_alpha   90.00
_cell.angle_beta   90.00
_cell.angle_gamma   90.00
#
_symmetry.space_group_name_H-M   'P 1'
#
loop_
_entity.id
_entity.type
_entity.pdbx_description
1 polymer ?
#
loop_
_entity_poly.entity_id
_entity_poly.type
_entity_poly.pdbx_seq_one_letter_code
_entity_poly.pdbx_strand_id
1 'polypeptide(L)'
;ECPWGSWSDRRRCKRCFSSCASCSGSRSDQCTSCQPGHHLTEGTNTCTASCGENYFLDHVPHALSAPSSLQGNRCQRSCVEGLYHESQGDKCKPCHKACATCAGAGADACSRCAEGFLMEEWRCVSSCSAGFYATEPSPEKADEHRMCRRCDASCLTCVGPSWGNCTSCSSGHSLQKGVCVVTTECTDGEYQDTDGACLTCDATCLKCKGPRSEDCISCASSRALDGGHCMEACARGKFLSGGQCHLCDHTCATCVDAGSANCTSCDTGKEETNNPRCV
;
A
#
# COMPACT_ATOMS: atom_id res chain seq x y z
N GLU A 1 -32.64 -53.50 13.57
CA GLU A 1 -32.74 -52.03 13.38
C GLU A 1 -34.20 -51.65 13.20
N CYS A 2 -34.57 -50.41 13.55
CA CYS A 2 -35.94 -49.93 13.38
C CYS A 2 -36.12 -49.29 11.99
N PRO A 3 -37.30 -49.44 11.36
CA PRO A 3 -37.56 -48.88 10.03
C PRO A 3 -37.54 -47.34 10.04
N TRP A 4 -37.37 -46.74 8.86
CA TRP A 4 -37.32 -45.29 8.69
C TRP A 4 -38.56 -44.60 9.32
N GLY A 5 -38.34 -43.49 10.03
CA GLY A 5 -39.38 -42.82 10.83
C GLY A 5 -39.72 -43.48 12.17
N SER A 6 -38.85 -44.34 12.71
CA SER A 6 -39.03 -44.94 14.05
C SER A 6 -37.75 -45.03 14.86
N TRP A 7 -37.85 -44.99 16.20
CA TRP A 7 -36.73 -45.16 17.13
C TRP A 7 -36.89 -46.41 17.99
N SER A 8 -35.78 -46.91 18.54
CA SER A 8 -35.77 -48.09 19.42
C SER A 8 -36.05 -47.70 20.86
N ASP A 9 -37.13 -48.24 21.44
CA ASP A 9 -37.45 -48.16 22.86
C ASP A 9 -37.64 -49.57 23.42
N ARG A 10 -36.74 -49.99 24.32
CA ARG A 10 -36.75 -51.35 24.91
C ARG A 10 -36.94 -52.47 23.87
N ARG A 11 -36.16 -52.42 22.78
CA ARG A 11 -36.23 -53.37 21.64
C ARG A 11 -37.55 -53.38 20.85
N ARG A 12 -38.42 -52.40 21.04
CA ARG A 12 -39.60 -52.16 20.18
C ARG A 12 -39.43 -50.86 19.41
N CYS A 13 -39.87 -50.86 18.16
CA CYS A 13 -39.81 -49.67 17.32
C CYS A 13 -41.07 -48.83 17.51
N LYS A 14 -40.90 -47.56 17.88
CA LYS A 14 -42.00 -46.59 18.03
C LYS A 14 -41.86 -45.49 16.97
N ARG A 15 -42.99 -45.01 16.45
CA ARG A 15 -43.03 -44.03 15.35
C ARG A 15 -42.71 -42.63 15.83
N CYS A 16 -41.77 -41.97 15.14
CA CYS A 16 -41.46 -40.56 15.31
C CYS A 16 -42.68 -39.66 15.12
N PHE A 17 -42.58 -38.43 15.60
CA PHE A 17 -43.55 -37.38 15.27
C PHE A 17 -43.60 -37.15 13.75
N SER A 18 -44.77 -36.77 13.22
CA SER A 18 -45.07 -36.80 11.78
C SER A 18 -44.15 -35.91 10.92
N SER A 19 -43.57 -34.85 11.48
CA SER A 19 -42.62 -33.98 10.77
C SER A 19 -41.15 -34.46 10.85
N CYS A 20 -40.82 -35.47 11.67
CA CYS A 20 -39.47 -36.02 11.75
C CYS A 20 -39.26 -37.17 10.74
N ALA A 21 -38.11 -37.19 10.07
CA ALA A 21 -37.62 -38.36 9.33
C ALA A 21 -36.85 -39.34 10.23
N SER A 22 -36.18 -38.82 11.26
CA SER A 22 -35.53 -39.60 12.31
C SER A 22 -35.66 -38.86 13.64
N CYS A 23 -35.66 -39.59 14.75
CA CYS A 23 -35.92 -39.01 16.07
C CYS A 23 -35.28 -39.84 17.19
N SER A 24 -35.07 -39.20 18.34
CA SER A 24 -34.68 -39.86 19.59
C SER A 24 -35.87 -40.21 20.49
N GLY A 25 -37.09 -39.78 20.13
CA GLY A 25 -38.31 -40.04 20.89
C GLY A 25 -39.60 -39.68 20.15
N SER A 26 -40.74 -39.80 20.85
CA SER A 26 -42.08 -39.66 20.25
C SER A 26 -42.55 -38.23 20.03
N ARG A 27 -41.84 -37.27 20.63
CA ARG A 27 -42.28 -35.88 20.72
C ARG A 27 -41.75 -35.07 19.54
N SER A 28 -42.45 -33.99 19.20
CA SER A 28 -42.09 -33.09 18.09
C SER A 28 -40.76 -32.36 18.29
N ASP A 29 -40.26 -32.27 19.52
CA ASP A 29 -38.98 -31.67 19.95
C ASP A 29 -37.84 -32.70 20.07
N GLN A 30 -38.02 -33.90 19.54
CA GLN A 30 -37.02 -34.98 19.57
C GLN A 30 -36.64 -35.44 18.16
N CYS A 31 -36.81 -34.59 17.15
CA CYS A 31 -36.37 -34.91 15.79
C CYS A 31 -34.84 -34.80 15.68
N THR A 32 -34.21 -35.74 14.97
CA THR A 32 -32.80 -35.66 14.56
C THR A 32 -32.66 -35.34 13.07
N SER A 33 -33.69 -35.59 12.27
CA SER A 33 -33.80 -35.17 10.87
C SER A 33 -35.28 -34.95 10.51
N CYS A 34 -35.54 -34.15 9.48
CA CYS A 34 -36.89 -33.77 9.07
C CYS A 34 -37.35 -34.46 7.79
N GLN A 35 -38.66 -34.63 7.68
CA GLN A 35 -39.30 -35.06 6.44
C GLN A 35 -39.04 -34.03 5.31
N PRO A 36 -39.10 -34.43 4.04
CA PRO A 36 -39.00 -33.49 2.92
C PRO A 36 -39.98 -32.32 3.05
N GLY A 37 -39.50 -31.10 2.75
CA GLY A 37 -40.27 -29.86 2.92
C GLY A 37 -40.36 -29.33 4.36
N HIS A 38 -39.66 -29.94 5.31
CA HIS A 38 -39.50 -29.43 6.68
C HIS A 38 -38.01 -29.23 7.02
N HIS A 39 -37.73 -28.25 7.87
CA HIS A 39 -36.38 -27.83 8.25
C HIS A 39 -36.19 -27.99 9.76
N LEU A 40 -35.03 -28.50 10.18
CA LEU A 40 -34.74 -28.74 11.58
C LEU A 40 -34.32 -27.42 12.25
N THR A 41 -35.02 -27.04 13.32
CA THR A 41 -34.68 -25.83 14.11
C THR A 41 -33.66 -26.17 15.19
N GLU A 42 -32.53 -25.47 15.17
CA GLU A 42 -31.44 -25.70 16.12
C GLU A 42 -31.75 -25.12 17.51
N GLY A 43 -31.63 -25.96 18.54
CA GLY A 43 -31.95 -25.64 19.94
C GLY A 43 -33.29 -26.20 20.42
N THR A 44 -34.30 -26.32 19.54
CA THR A 44 -35.61 -26.92 19.89
C THR A 44 -35.79 -28.34 19.34
N ASN A 45 -34.96 -28.77 18.38
CA ASN A 45 -35.04 -30.07 17.71
C ASN A 45 -36.43 -30.35 17.11
N THR A 46 -37.11 -29.29 16.66
CA THR A 46 -38.42 -29.33 16.00
C THR A 46 -38.27 -29.16 14.50
N CYS A 47 -39.09 -29.89 13.73
CA CYS A 47 -39.16 -29.76 12.26
C CYS A 47 -40.32 -28.84 11.85
N THR A 48 -40.04 -27.72 11.19
CA THR A 48 -41.04 -26.74 10.73
C THR A 48 -41.01 -26.57 9.21
N ALA A 49 -42.17 -26.28 8.59
CA ALA A 49 -42.26 -26.06 7.14
C ALA A 49 -41.66 -24.71 6.69
N SER A 50 -41.59 -23.75 7.61
CA SER A 50 -40.95 -22.45 7.44
C SER A 50 -40.16 -22.12 8.70
N CYS A 51 -38.99 -21.49 8.53
CA CYS A 51 -38.22 -20.98 9.65
C CYS A 51 -38.99 -19.79 10.28
N GLY A 52 -39.16 -19.78 11.60
CA GLY A 52 -39.84 -18.69 12.32
C GLY A 52 -39.07 -17.38 12.24
N GLU A 53 -39.64 -16.30 12.77
CA GLU A 53 -38.96 -14.99 12.79
C GLU A 53 -37.57 -15.11 13.47
N ASN A 54 -36.53 -14.59 12.81
CA ASN A 54 -35.10 -14.67 13.19
C ASN A 54 -34.38 -15.99 12.88
N TYR A 55 -34.94 -16.88 12.06
CA TYR A 55 -34.25 -18.06 11.55
C TYR A 55 -34.25 -18.10 10.02
N PHE A 56 -33.10 -18.39 9.41
CA PHE A 56 -32.95 -18.44 7.95
C PHE A 56 -32.35 -19.79 7.51
N LEU A 57 -32.66 -20.18 6.27
CA LEU A 57 -32.12 -21.37 5.63
C LEU A 57 -30.72 -21.08 5.09
N ASP A 58 -29.80 -22.03 5.26
CA ASP A 58 -28.35 -21.95 5.04
C ASP A 58 -27.88 -21.71 3.57
N HIS A 59 -28.71 -21.09 2.71
CA HIS A 59 -28.35 -20.79 1.33
C HIS A 59 -28.90 -19.46 0.80
N VAL A 60 -29.10 -18.46 1.65
CA VAL A 60 -29.42 -17.10 1.17
C VAL A 60 -28.23 -16.17 1.39
N PRO A 61 -27.28 -16.08 0.43
CA PRO A 61 -26.69 -14.78 0.19
C PRO A 61 -27.86 -13.88 -0.20
N HIS A 62 -28.09 -12.81 0.56
CA HIS A 62 -29.08 -11.80 0.24
C HIS A 62 -28.81 -11.24 -1.15
N ALA A 63 -29.38 -11.84 -2.19
CA ALA A 63 -29.63 -11.27 -3.50
C ALA A 63 -30.59 -12.21 -4.25
N LEU A 64 -31.72 -11.64 -4.69
CA LEU A 64 -32.61 -12.28 -5.64
C LEU A 64 -31.83 -12.77 -6.87
N SER A 65 -32.23 -13.94 -7.37
CA SER A 65 -31.88 -14.57 -8.66
C SER A 65 -30.56 -15.36 -8.76
N ALA A 66 -30.64 -16.70 -8.59
CA ALA A 66 -30.33 -17.70 -9.62
C ALA A 66 -30.43 -19.15 -9.06
N PRO A 67 -30.80 -20.14 -9.88
CA PRO A 67 -31.02 -21.51 -9.44
C PRO A 67 -29.74 -22.34 -9.57
N SER A 68 -29.27 -22.97 -8.49
CA SER A 68 -28.53 -24.25 -8.52
C SER A 68 -28.22 -24.73 -7.09
N SER A 69 -28.99 -25.74 -6.67
CA SER A 69 -28.67 -26.79 -5.70
C SER A 69 -27.42 -26.63 -4.82
N LEU A 70 -27.63 -26.28 -3.54
CA LEU A 70 -26.97 -26.96 -2.42
C LEU A 70 -27.95 -27.07 -1.24
N GLN A 71 -27.79 -28.14 -0.47
CA GLN A 71 -28.81 -28.76 0.37
C GLN A 71 -28.78 -28.19 1.80
N GLY A 72 -29.58 -27.16 2.09
CA GLY A 72 -29.73 -26.60 3.44
C GLY A 72 -31.05 -27.00 4.10
N ASN A 73 -31.04 -28.00 5.00
CA ASN A 73 -32.23 -28.50 5.72
C ASN A 73 -32.34 -27.99 7.18
N ARG A 74 -31.62 -26.93 7.54
CA ARG A 74 -31.56 -26.42 8.92
C ARG A 74 -31.94 -24.94 8.97
N CYS A 75 -32.74 -24.59 9.97
CA CYS A 75 -33.06 -23.21 10.32
C CYS A 75 -32.02 -22.72 11.34
N GLN A 76 -31.15 -21.80 10.95
CA GLN A 76 -30.13 -21.21 11.83
C GLN A 76 -30.56 -19.82 12.32
N ARG A 77 -30.28 -19.49 13.59
CA ARG A 77 -30.54 -18.15 14.16
C ARG A 77 -29.75 -17.11 13.37
N SER A 78 -30.42 -16.10 12.82
CA SER A 78 -29.75 -14.91 12.28
C SER A 78 -30.38 -13.66 12.86
N CYS A 79 -29.53 -12.72 13.23
CA CYS A 79 -29.95 -11.38 13.57
C CYS A 79 -30.20 -10.57 12.29
N VAL A 80 -31.08 -9.57 12.36
CA VAL A 80 -31.27 -8.59 11.28
C VAL A 80 -29.97 -7.81 11.04
N GLU A 81 -29.84 -7.17 9.88
CA GLU A 81 -28.66 -6.34 9.56
C GLU A 81 -28.39 -5.30 10.67
N GLY A 82 -27.11 -5.04 10.93
CA GLY A 82 -26.67 -4.19 12.03
C GLY A 82 -26.63 -4.87 13.41
N LEU A 83 -26.99 -6.15 13.52
CA LEU A 83 -26.86 -6.93 14.76
C LEU A 83 -26.09 -8.25 14.53
N TYR A 84 -25.39 -8.71 15.57
CA TYR A 84 -24.72 -10.01 15.60
C TYR A 84 -25.20 -10.87 16.77
N HIS A 85 -25.01 -12.18 16.63
CA HIS A 85 -25.38 -13.16 17.65
C HIS A 85 -24.20 -13.38 18.61
N GLU A 86 -24.43 -13.18 19.90
CA GLU A 86 -23.42 -13.45 20.93
C GLU A 86 -23.40 -14.93 21.31
N SER A 87 -22.23 -15.56 21.33
CA SER A 87 -22.05 -17.01 21.58
C SER A 87 -22.51 -17.49 22.97
N GLN A 88 -22.80 -16.58 23.90
CA GLN A 88 -23.30 -16.91 25.26
C GLN A 88 -24.69 -16.35 25.57
N GLY A 89 -25.42 -15.81 24.59
CA GLY A 89 -26.77 -15.29 24.83
C GLY A 89 -27.68 -15.43 23.63
N ASP A 90 -28.94 -15.77 23.87
CA ASP A 90 -30.06 -15.70 22.89
C ASP A 90 -30.41 -14.25 22.49
N LYS A 91 -29.46 -13.31 22.57
CA LYS A 91 -29.70 -11.88 22.32
C LYS A 91 -28.82 -11.39 21.18
N CYS A 92 -29.48 -10.83 20.17
CA CYS A 92 -28.83 -10.05 19.15
C CYS A 92 -28.30 -8.74 19.76
N LYS A 93 -27.02 -8.45 19.52
CA LYS A 93 -26.36 -7.22 19.96
C LYS A 93 -26.01 -6.35 18.76
N PRO A 94 -26.04 -5.02 18.89
CA PRO A 94 -25.70 -4.13 17.80
C PRO A 94 -24.23 -4.29 17.39
N CYS A 95 -23.98 -4.17 16.09
CA CYS A 95 -22.65 -4.06 15.52
C CYS A 95 -21.97 -2.76 15.93
N HIS A 96 -20.65 -2.71 15.75
CA HIS A 96 -19.95 -1.43 15.77
C HIS A 96 -20.53 -0.50 14.70
N LYS A 97 -20.63 0.81 14.98
CA LYS A 97 -21.23 1.82 14.09
C LYS A 97 -20.61 1.91 12.68
N ALA A 98 -19.38 1.40 12.52
CA ALA A 98 -18.67 1.37 11.25
C ALA A 98 -19.06 0.16 10.38
N CYS A 99 -19.76 -0.83 10.94
CA CYS A 99 -20.20 -2.03 10.23
C CYS A 99 -21.69 -1.91 9.84
N ALA A 100 -22.03 -2.27 8.61
CA ALA A 100 -23.40 -2.59 8.21
C ALA A 100 -23.80 -4.01 8.66
N THR A 101 -22.87 -4.96 8.55
CA THR A 101 -23.01 -6.32 9.06
C THR A 101 -21.72 -6.75 9.77
N CYS A 102 -21.83 -7.55 10.82
CA CYS A 102 -20.70 -7.95 11.64
C CYS A 102 -20.86 -9.36 12.22
N ALA A 103 -19.74 -9.98 12.56
CA ALA A 103 -19.66 -11.24 13.30
C ALA A 103 -19.41 -11.04 14.80
N GLY A 104 -19.23 -9.79 15.24
CA GLY A 104 -18.88 -9.45 16.62
C GLY A 104 -19.05 -7.96 16.94
N ALA A 105 -18.82 -7.58 18.19
CA ALA A 105 -18.97 -6.18 18.64
C ALA A 105 -17.87 -5.23 18.11
N GLY A 106 -16.70 -5.75 17.73
CA GLY A 106 -15.55 -4.96 17.35
C GLY A 106 -15.65 -4.38 15.92
N ALA A 107 -14.92 -3.30 15.67
CA ALA A 107 -14.81 -2.69 14.34
C ALA A 107 -13.97 -3.53 13.35
N ASP A 108 -13.29 -4.55 13.87
CA ASP A 108 -12.49 -5.59 13.20
C ASP A 108 -13.28 -6.86 12.91
N ALA A 109 -14.53 -6.94 13.39
CA ALA A 109 -15.44 -8.04 13.13
C ALA A 109 -16.49 -7.68 12.07
N CYS A 110 -16.24 -6.68 11.24
CA CYS A 110 -17.18 -6.27 10.20
C CYS A 110 -17.12 -7.23 8.99
N SER A 111 -18.27 -7.70 8.53
CA SER A 111 -18.40 -8.40 7.25
C SER A 111 -18.71 -7.42 6.11
N ARG A 112 -19.42 -6.32 6.39
CA ARG A 112 -19.65 -5.20 5.46
C ARG A 112 -19.56 -3.88 6.20
N CYS A 113 -18.98 -2.87 5.54
CA CYS A 113 -18.88 -1.53 6.11
C CYS A 113 -20.17 -0.73 5.92
N ALA A 114 -20.47 0.11 6.90
CA ALA A 114 -21.54 1.09 6.80
C ALA A 114 -21.22 2.13 5.71
N GLU A 115 -22.23 2.86 5.26
CA GLU A 115 -22.06 3.93 4.27
C GLU A 115 -21.01 4.95 4.74
N GLY A 116 -20.11 5.34 3.84
CA GLY A 116 -19.00 6.26 4.14
C GLY A 116 -17.76 5.62 4.78
N PHE A 117 -17.79 4.31 5.08
CA PHE A 117 -16.63 3.56 5.55
C PHE A 117 -16.06 2.66 4.44
N LEU A 118 -14.76 2.39 4.53
CA LEU A 118 -14.02 1.53 3.61
C LEU A 118 -13.52 0.27 4.34
N MET A 119 -13.54 -0.85 3.64
CA MET A 119 -13.01 -2.11 4.16
C MET A 119 -11.49 -2.15 3.97
N GLU A 120 -10.75 -2.29 5.06
CA GLU A 120 -9.30 -2.44 5.13
C GLU A 120 -9.02 -3.70 5.94
N GLU A 121 -8.54 -4.79 5.33
CA GLU A 121 -8.13 -6.01 6.07
C GLU A 121 -9.10 -6.48 7.18
N TRP A 122 -10.42 -6.55 6.89
CA TRP A 122 -11.51 -6.95 7.81
C TRP A 122 -11.98 -5.91 8.83
N ARG A 123 -11.41 -4.70 8.81
CA ARG A 123 -11.90 -3.56 9.59
C ARG A 123 -12.49 -2.48 8.70
N CYS A 124 -13.46 -1.76 9.24
CA CYS A 124 -14.05 -0.61 8.56
C CYS A 124 -13.41 0.69 9.06
N VAL A 125 -12.81 1.44 8.14
CA VAL A 125 -12.10 2.70 8.40
C VAL A 125 -12.76 3.86 7.64
N SER A 126 -12.72 5.07 8.21
CA SER A 126 -13.25 6.27 7.54
C SER A 126 -12.36 6.78 6.40
N SER A 127 -11.08 6.40 6.44
CA SER A 127 -10.05 6.73 5.46
C SER A 127 -9.00 5.64 5.48
N CYS A 128 -8.44 5.29 4.33
CA CYS A 128 -7.38 4.28 4.24
C CYS A 128 -6.13 4.71 5.01
N SER A 129 -5.53 3.75 5.71
CA SER A 129 -4.27 3.92 6.42
C SER A 129 -3.11 4.14 5.43
N ALA A 130 -1.97 4.65 5.93
CA ALA A 130 -0.75 4.73 5.11
C ALA A 130 -0.41 3.34 4.53
N GLY A 131 0.05 3.31 3.29
CA GLY A 131 0.25 2.08 2.53
C GLY A 131 -0.99 1.54 1.82
N PHE A 132 -2.14 2.22 1.92
CA PHE A 132 -3.37 1.86 1.22
C PHE A 132 -3.97 3.05 0.45
N TYR A 133 -4.71 2.76 -0.62
CA TYR A 133 -5.50 3.72 -1.38
C TYR A 133 -6.95 3.26 -1.51
N ALA A 134 -7.87 4.22 -1.58
CA ALA A 134 -9.30 3.94 -1.74
C ALA A 134 -9.61 3.53 -3.19
N THR A 135 -10.36 2.44 -3.37
CA THR A 135 -10.90 2.06 -4.68
C THR A 135 -12.33 2.54 -4.82
N GLU A 136 -12.65 3.15 -5.96
CA GLU A 136 -14.04 3.36 -6.34
C GLU A 136 -14.68 2.01 -6.75
N PRO A 137 -15.96 1.78 -6.40
CA PRO A 137 -16.67 0.58 -6.79
C PRO A 137 -16.79 0.51 -8.31
N SER A 138 -16.52 -0.65 -8.91
CA SER A 138 -16.65 -0.78 -10.36
C SER A 138 -18.13 -0.79 -10.75
N PRO A 139 -18.55 0.00 -11.75
CA PRO A 139 -19.96 0.02 -12.21
C PRO A 139 -20.42 -1.32 -12.79
N GLU A 140 -19.48 -2.22 -13.10
CA GLU A 140 -19.71 -3.55 -13.64
C GLU A 140 -20.08 -4.59 -12.56
N LYS A 141 -19.83 -4.28 -11.28
CA LYS A 141 -20.14 -5.17 -10.13
C LYS A 141 -20.92 -4.38 -9.08
N ALA A 142 -22.24 -4.43 -9.19
CA ALA A 142 -23.17 -3.71 -8.31
C ALA A 142 -23.02 -4.00 -6.79
N ASP A 143 -22.28 -5.05 -6.41
CA ASP A 143 -22.01 -5.44 -5.01
C ASP A 143 -20.57 -5.14 -4.54
N GLU A 144 -19.73 -4.48 -5.35
CA GLU A 144 -18.38 -4.11 -4.92
C GLU A 144 -18.43 -2.98 -3.89
N HIS A 145 -18.02 -3.29 -2.66
CA HIS A 145 -17.90 -2.32 -1.58
C HIS A 145 -16.62 -1.48 -1.76
N ARG A 146 -16.64 -0.23 -1.26
CA ARG A 146 -15.42 0.59 -1.19
C ARG A 146 -14.39 -0.09 -0.30
N MET A 147 -13.23 -0.39 -0.88
CA MET A 147 -12.12 -1.06 -0.21
C MET A 147 -10.88 -0.17 -0.19
N CYS A 148 -10.07 -0.36 0.84
CA CYS A 148 -8.68 0.09 0.87
C CYS A 148 -7.80 -1.02 0.31
N ARG A 149 -7.11 -0.75 -0.81
CA ARG A 149 -6.14 -1.68 -1.39
C ARG A 149 -4.72 -1.20 -1.14
N ARG A 150 -3.80 -2.15 -0.98
CA ARG A 150 -2.39 -1.81 -0.76
C ARG A 150 -1.81 -1.07 -1.96
N CYS A 151 -0.96 -0.10 -1.64
CA CYS A 151 -0.05 0.53 -2.59
C CYS A 151 0.95 -0.48 -3.16
N ASP A 152 1.62 -0.09 -4.24
CA ASP A 152 2.85 -0.74 -4.65
C ASP A 152 3.89 -0.67 -3.52
N ALA A 153 4.72 -1.71 -3.39
CA ALA A 153 5.71 -1.81 -2.31
C ALA A 153 6.77 -0.70 -2.33
N SER A 154 6.94 0.00 -3.45
CA SER A 154 7.84 1.15 -3.57
C SER A 154 7.32 2.42 -2.90
N CYS A 155 6.01 2.51 -2.59
CA CYS A 155 5.39 3.70 -2.03
C CYS A 155 5.15 3.57 -0.51
N LEU A 156 5.29 4.69 0.22
CA LEU A 156 4.78 4.78 1.60
C LEU A 156 3.28 5.12 1.60
N THR A 157 2.86 6.07 0.77
CA THR A 157 1.44 6.37 0.49
C THR A 157 1.24 6.50 -1.01
N CYS A 158 0.03 6.24 -1.51
CA CYS A 158 -0.27 6.27 -2.94
C CYS A 158 -1.71 6.70 -3.22
N VAL A 159 -2.01 7.02 -4.49
CA VAL A 159 -3.37 7.28 -5.00
C VAL A 159 -3.89 6.15 -5.91
N GLY A 160 -3.09 5.11 -6.13
CA GLY A 160 -3.46 4.01 -7.00
C GLY A 160 -2.47 2.84 -6.93
N PRO A 161 -2.71 1.79 -7.73
CA PRO A 161 -1.97 0.53 -7.61
C PRO A 161 -0.55 0.55 -8.21
N SER A 162 -0.25 1.52 -9.07
CA SER A 162 1.02 1.58 -9.80
C SER A 162 2.14 2.21 -8.96
N TRP A 163 3.37 1.76 -9.17
CA TRP A 163 4.62 2.37 -8.68
C TRP A 163 4.80 3.85 -9.06
N GLY A 164 4.06 4.33 -10.08
CA GLY A 164 4.01 5.73 -10.49
C GLY A 164 2.90 6.58 -9.83
N ASN A 165 2.15 6.00 -8.89
CA ASN A 165 1.07 6.67 -8.18
C ASN A 165 1.43 6.96 -6.70
N CYS A 166 2.72 6.99 -6.36
CA CYS A 166 3.15 7.33 -5.00
C CYS A 166 2.85 8.81 -4.68
N THR A 167 2.45 9.07 -3.44
CA THR A 167 2.28 10.41 -2.87
C THR A 167 3.28 10.70 -1.75
N SER A 168 3.90 9.67 -1.19
CA SER A 168 5.06 9.77 -0.30
C SER A 168 5.91 8.52 -0.40
N CYS A 169 7.17 8.63 0.01
CA CYS A 169 8.16 7.58 -0.08
C CYS A 169 8.72 7.23 1.29
N SER A 170 9.18 6.00 1.44
CA SER A 170 9.91 5.55 2.62
C SER A 170 11.21 6.36 2.78
N SER A 171 11.75 6.41 4.00
CA SER A 171 13.01 7.08 4.29
C SER A 171 14.13 6.61 3.35
N GLY A 172 14.90 7.56 2.79
CA GLY A 172 15.96 7.28 1.80
C GLY A 172 15.50 7.31 0.34
N HIS A 173 14.22 7.63 0.09
CA HIS A 173 13.68 7.79 -1.25
C HIS A 173 13.02 9.18 -1.42
N SER A 174 13.16 9.76 -2.60
CA SER A 174 12.55 11.03 -3.00
C SER A 174 11.42 10.78 -3.99
N LEU A 175 10.33 11.53 -3.83
CA LEU A 175 9.20 11.47 -4.75
C LEU A 175 9.50 12.30 -6.00
N GLN A 176 9.61 11.65 -7.16
CA GLN A 176 9.77 12.29 -8.46
C GLN A 176 8.65 11.85 -9.41
N LYS A 177 7.78 12.80 -9.80
CA LYS A 177 6.67 12.56 -10.75
C LYS A 177 5.82 11.32 -10.41
N GLY A 178 5.51 11.13 -9.12
CA GLY A 178 4.70 10.01 -8.64
C GLY A 178 5.48 8.70 -8.40
N VAL A 179 6.80 8.70 -8.62
CA VAL A 179 7.68 7.55 -8.43
C VAL A 179 8.62 7.79 -7.26
N CYS A 180 8.79 6.80 -6.40
CA CYS A 180 9.81 6.84 -5.36
C CYS A 180 11.16 6.40 -5.92
N VAL A 181 12.09 7.35 -6.05
CA VAL A 181 13.47 7.08 -6.48
C VAL A 181 14.39 7.08 -5.28
N VAL A 182 15.40 6.21 -5.26
CA VAL A 182 16.42 6.22 -4.19
C VAL A 182 17.14 7.57 -4.22
N THR A 183 17.18 8.25 -3.08
CA THR A 183 17.93 9.51 -2.93
C THR A 183 19.31 9.15 -2.44
N THR A 184 20.22 8.91 -3.38
CA THR A 184 21.65 8.95 -3.11
C THR A 184 22.17 10.33 -3.42
N GLU A 185 21.66 11.34 -2.70
CA GLU A 185 22.48 12.53 -2.48
C GLU A 185 23.39 12.21 -1.30
N CYS A 186 24.54 11.60 -1.62
CA CYS A 186 25.65 11.56 -0.70
C CYS A 186 26.00 13.01 -0.32
N THR A 187 26.42 13.21 0.94
CA THR A 187 26.67 14.56 1.44
C THR A 187 27.87 15.20 0.72
N ASP A 188 28.01 16.52 0.78
CA ASP A 188 29.21 17.20 0.25
C ASP A 188 30.46 16.53 0.85
N GLY A 189 31.39 16.13 -0.01
CA GLY A 189 32.57 15.33 0.33
C GLY A 189 32.39 13.83 0.11
N GLU A 190 31.25 13.37 -0.42
CA GLU A 190 30.99 11.96 -0.75
C GLU A 190 30.46 11.78 -2.18
N TYR A 191 30.68 10.59 -2.75
CA TYR A 191 30.11 10.14 -4.02
C TYR A 191 29.46 8.76 -3.86
N GLN A 192 28.54 8.44 -4.75
CA GLN A 192 27.86 7.15 -4.78
C GLN A 192 28.65 6.13 -5.61
N ASP A 193 28.98 4.99 -5.03
CA ASP A 193 29.56 3.85 -5.76
C ASP A 193 28.48 3.02 -6.50
N THR A 194 28.89 2.09 -7.36
CA THR A 194 28.03 1.22 -8.16
C THR A 194 27.00 0.41 -7.35
N ASP A 195 27.30 0.09 -6.08
CA ASP A 195 26.39 -0.59 -5.14
C ASP A 195 25.47 0.38 -4.36
N GLY A 196 25.57 1.68 -4.61
CA GLY A 196 24.77 2.71 -3.96
C GLY A 196 25.26 3.18 -2.59
N ALA A 197 26.45 2.74 -2.16
CA ALA A 197 27.10 3.23 -0.94
C ALA A 197 27.72 4.62 -1.15
N CYS A 198 27.65 5.49 -0.13
CA CYS A 198 28.35 6.77 -0.13
C CYS A 198 29.78 6.59 0.36
N LEU A 199 30.73 6.94 -0.50
CA LEU A 199 32.17 6.87 -0.24
C LEU A 199 32.77 8.27 -0.30
N THR A 200 33.83 8.51 0.48
CA THR A 200 34.46 9.83 0.56
C THR A 200 35.18 10.20 -0.73
N CYS A 201 35.03 11.46 -1.14
CA CYS A 201 35.82 12.09 -2.19
C CYS A 201 37.30 12.22 -1.81
N ASP A 202 38.13 12.58 -2.80
CA ASP A 202 39.44 13.16 -2.52
C ASP A 202 39.29 14.43 -1.65
N ALA A 203 40.23 14.62 -0.71
CA ALA A 203 40.17 15.70 0.28
C ALA A 203 40.19 17.12 -0.33
N THR A 204 40.57 17.26 -1.60
CA THR A 204 40.56 18.54 -2.32
C THR A 204 39.20 18.89 -2.92
N CYS A 205 38.29 17.92 -3.08
CA CYS A 205 36.96 18.13 -3.62
C CYS A 205 35.94 18.47 -2.52
N LEU A 206 35.02 19.41 -2.82
CA LEU A 206 33.78 19.59 -2.06
C LEU A 206 32.65 18.70 -2.60
N LYS A 207 32.59 18.52 -3.92
CA LYS A 207 31.72 17.56 -4.59
C LYS A 207 32.53 16.77 -5.61
N CYS A 208 32.29 15.48 -5.72
CA CYS A 208 32.98 14.62 -6.69
C CYS A 208 32.04 13.60 -7.33
N LYS A 209 32.46 13.04 -8.47
CA LYS A 209 31.79 11.92 -9.15
C LYS A 209 32.49 10.57 -8.94
N GLY A 210 33.58 10.56 -8.18
CA GLY A 210 34.47 9.41 -8.04
C GLY A 210 35.56 9.68 -7.00
N PRO A 211 36.37 8.67 -6.66
CA PRO A 211 37.31 8.75 -5.56
C PRO A 211 38.60 9.51 -5.90
N ARG A 212 38.84 9.84 -7.17
CA ARG A 212 40.13 10.39 -7.61
C ARG A 212 40.15 11.90 -7.57
N SER A 213 41.35 12.47 -7.52
CA SER A 213 41.58 13.92 -7.51
C SER A 213 41.12 14.63 -8.78
N GLU A 214 40.96 13.92 -9.91
CA GLU A 214 40.40 14.41 -11.19
C GLU A 214 38.87 14.35 -11.26
N ASP A 215 38.22 13.72 -10.29
CA ASP A 215 36.79 13.51 -10.28
C ASP A 215 36.04 14.63 -9.55
N CYS A 216 36.69 15.76 -9.25
CA CYS A 216 36.03 16.87 -8.59
C CYS A 216 35.03 17.58 -9.52
N ILE A 217 33.85 17.87 -8.98
CA ILE A 217 32.82 18.73 -9.56
C ILE A 217 32.92 20.15 -8.98
N SER A 218 33.31 20.26 -7.70
CA SER A 218 33.62 21.53 -7.05
C SER A 218 34.71 21.32 -5.99
N CYS A 219 35.40 22.40 -5.61
CA CYS A 219 36.55 22.35 -4.73
C CYS A 219 36.24 22.76 -3.30
N ALA A 220 36.91 22.11 -2.35
CA ALA A 220 36.89 22.54 -0.95
C ALA A 220 37.76 23.80 -0.77
N SER A 221 37.34 24.69 0.11
CA SER A 221 38.03 25.98 0.40
C SER A 221 38.09 26.92 -0.83
N SER A 222 39.04 27.86 -0.86
CA SER A 222 39.26 28.82 -1.95
C SER A 222 40.08 28.27 -3.13
N ARG A 223 40.06 26.96 -3.34
CA ARG A 223 40.77 26.29 -4.46
C ARG A 223 40.04 26.53 -5.78
N ALA A 224 40.79 26.47 -6.87
CA ALA A 224 40.30 26.65 -8.22
C ALA A 224 40.11 25.30 -8.94
N LEU A 225 38.93 25.10 -9.52
CA LEU A 225 38.64 23.91 -10.33
C LEU A 225 39.26 24.05 -11.73
N ASP A 226 40.11 23.11 -12.12
CA ASP A 226 40.66 23.04 -13.47
C ASP A 226 40.60 21.61 -14.00
N GLY A 227 39.77 21.40 -15.03
CA GLY A 227 39.68 20.09 -15.70
C GLY A 227 39.30 18.91 -14.79
N GLY A 228 38.62 19.16 -13.68
CA GLY A 228 38.26 18.14 -12.67
C GLY A 228 39.22 18.06 -11.48
N HIS A 229 40.32 18.80 -11.50
CA HIS A 229 41.26 18.89 -10.38
C HIS A 229 41.08 20.18 -9.57
N CYS A 230 41.30 20.10 -8.26
CA CYS A 230 41.23 21.24 -7.36
C CYS A 230 42.63 21.75 -6.96
N MET A 231 43.01 22.88 -7.55
CA MET A 231 44.35 23.46 -7.47
C MET A 231 44.35 24.72 -6.60
N GLU A 232 45.50 25.06 -5.98
CA GLU A 232 45.63 26.31 -5.19
C GLU A 232 45.52 27.58 -6.06
N ALA A 233 45.93 27.50 -7.33
CA ALA A 233 45.84 28.58 -8.29
C ALA A 233 45.72 28.03 -9.72
N CYS A 234 45.12 28.82 -10.62
CA CYS A 234 45.06 28.46 -12.04
C CYS A 234 46.45 28.45 -12.68
N ALA A 235 46.67 27.50 -13.60
CA ALA A 235 47.90 27.43 -14.38
C ALA A 235 48.09 28.71 -15.22
N ARG A 236 49.33 28.99 -15.64
CA ARG A 236 49.63 30.11 -16.56
C ARG A 236 48.78 29.96 -17.84
N GLY A 237 48.29 31.08 -18.35
CA GLY A 237 47.33 31.11 -19.46
C GLY A 237 45.87 30.86 -19.06
N LYS A 238 45.55 30.80 -17.76
CA LYS A 238 44.18 30.75 -17.24
C LYS A 238 43.96 31.79 -16.14
N PHE A 239 42.70 32.23 -15.97
CA PHE A 239 42.26 33.11 -14.90
C PHE A 239 41.13 32.46 -14.09
N LEU A 240 40.98 32.88 -12.83
CA LEU A 240 39.96 32.37 -11.92
C LEU A 240 38.67 33.17 -12.08
N SER A 241 37.56 32.50 -12.39
CA SER A 241 36.21 33.11 -12.36
C SER A 241 35.22 32.13 -11.75
N GLY A 242 34.45 32.58 -10.75
CA GLY A 242 33.44 31.74 -10.10
C GLY A 242 33.97 30.45 -9.45
N GLY A 243 35.25 30.40 -9.07
CA GLY A 243 35.89 29.20 -8.51
C GLY A 243 36.41 28.20 -9.55
N GLN A 244 36.34 28.53 -10.85
CA GLN A 244 36.84 27.70 -11.95
C GLN A 244 37.90 28.44 -12.78
N CYS A 245 38.86 27.68 -13.31
CA CYS A 245 39.89 28.20 -14.19
C CYS A 245 39.41 28.26 -15.65
N HIS A 246 39.45 29.45 -16.22
CA HIS A 246 39.09 29.71 -17.62
C HIS A 246 40.32 30.15 -18.41
N LEU A 247 40.39 29.79 -19.69
CA LEU A 247 41.51 30.16 -20.55
C LEU A 247 41.55 31.67 -20.80
N CYS A 248 42.75 32.23 -20.80
CA CYS A 248 43.01 33.58 -21.30
C CYS A 248 42.74 33.67 -22.81
N ASP A 249 42.64 34.90 -23.32
CA ASP A 249 42.71 35.13 -24.76
C ASP A 249 44.04 34.58 -25.31
N HIS A 250 44.00 33.99 -26.51
CA HIS A 250 45.16 33.39 -27.16
C HIS A 250 46.33 34.34 -27.41
N THR A 251 46.14 35.67 -27.32
CA THR A 251 47.24 36.63 -27.40
C THR A 251 47.94 36.89 -26.06
N CYS A 252 47.35 36.46 -24.94
CA CYS A 252 47.92 36.67 -23.60
C CYS A 252 48.70 35.43 -23.11
N ALA A 253 49.89 35.64 -22.53
CA ALA A 253 50.57 34.62 -21.71
C ALA A 253 49.96 34.52 -20.30
N THR A 254 49.51 35.65 -19.74
CA THR A 254 48.77 35.73 -18.48
C THR A 254 47.69 36.80 -18.56
N CYS A 255 46.57 36.62 -17.85
CA CYS A 255 45.44 37.55 -17.85
C CYS A 255 44.79 37.64 -16.46
N VAL A 256 44.04 38.70 -16.22
CA VAL A 256 43.19 38.84 -15.02
C VAL A 256 41.72 38.48 -15.25
N ASP A 257 41.27 38.53 -16.50
CA ASP A 257 39.89 38.22 -16.92
C ASP A 257 39.88 37.81 -18.41
N ALA A 258 38.70 37.48 -18.93
CA ALA A 258 38.48 37.12 -20.32
C ALA A 258 38.78 38.26 -21.30
N GLY A 259 39.26 37.89 -22.50
CA GLY A 259 39.43 38.79 -23.63
C GLY A 259 40.76 39.52 -23.68
N SER A 260 41.13 39.95 -24.90
CA SER A 260 42.45 40.51 -25.21
C SER A 260 42.82 41.81 -24.49
N ALA A 261 41.87 42.50 -23.84
CA ALA A 261 42.11 43.74 -23.08
C ALA A 261 42.50 43.52 -21.61
N ASN A 262 42.48 42.28 -21.15
CA ASN A 262 42.74 41.91 -19.76
C ASN A 262 44.06 41.13 -19.62
N CYS A 263 44.96 41.26 -20.59
CA CYS A 263 46.28 40.64 -20.53
C CYS A 263 47.16 41.34 -19.48
N THR A 264 47.87 40.56 -18.67
CA THR A 264 48.95 41.04 -17.78
C THR A 264 50.33 40.76 -18.34
N SER A 265 50.44 39.85 -19.32
CA SER A 265 51.63 39.67 -20.15
C SER A 265 51.24 39.06 -21.49
N CYS A 266 51.98 39.40 -22.54
CA CYS A 266 51.75 38.89 -23.90
C CYS A 266 52.46 37.55 -24.15
N ASP A 267 51.86 36.72 -24.99
CA ASP A 267 52.48 35.47 -25.41
C ASP A 267 53.70 35.72 -26.32
N THR A 268 54.59 34.72 -26.43
CA THR A 268 55.85 34.89 -27.16
C THR A 268 55.60 35.27 -28.64
N GLY A 269 56.06 36.46 -29.04
CA GLY A 269 55.87 37.00 -30.40
C GLY A 269 54.69 37.96 -30.56
N LYS A 270 54.03 38.36 -29.45
CA LYS A 270 52.96 39.35 -29.40
C LYS A 270 53.45 40.65 -28.75
N GLU A 271 52.99 41.81 -29.23
CA GLU A 271 53.42 43.13 -28.72
C GLU A 271 52.34 43.82 -27.87
N GLU A 272 52.75 44.45 -26.77
CA GLU A 272 51.87 45.30 -25.96
C GLU A 272 51.53 46.59 -26.70
N THR A 273 50.24 46.89 -26.82
CA THR A 273 49.75 48.18 -27.34
C THR A 273 49.48 49.17 -26.19
N ASN A 274 49.16 50.44 -26.51
CA ASN A 274 49.00 51.57 -25.56
C ASN A 274 47.79 51.49 -24.59
N ASN A 275 47.35 50.29 -24.24
CA ASN A 275 46.30 49.90 -23.29
C ASN A 275 46.44 48.36 -23.19
N PRO A 276 46.31 47.65 -22.05
CA PRO A 276 46.85 46.29 -21.82
C PRO A 276 46.26 45.22 -22.76
N ARG A 277 46.69 45.27 -24.02
CA ARG A 277 46.19 44.55 -25.17
C ARG A 277 47.38 44.04 -25.94
N CYS A 278 47.43 42.72 -26.06
CA CYS A 278 48.43 41.99 -26.82
C CYS A 278 47.91 41.71 -28.24
N VAL A 279 48.71 42.02 -29.26
CA VAL A 279 48.38 41.83 -30.69
C VAL A 279 49.43 40.97 -31.38
#